data_AF-A0A531KL01-F1
#
_entry.id   AF-A0A531KL01-F1
#
_cell.length_a   1.000
_cell.length_b   1.000
_cell.length_c   1.000
_cell.angle_alpha   90.00
_cell.angle_beta   90.00
_cell.angle_gamma   90.00
#
_symmetry.space_group_name_H-M   'P 1'
#
loop_
_entity.id
_entity.type
_entity.pdbx_description
1 polymer ?
#
loop_
_entity_poly.entity_id
_entity_poly.type
_entity_poly.pdbx_seq_one_letter_code
_entity_poly.pdbx_strand_id
1 'polypeptide(L)' 'VALCMYHDQALIPAKALAFDEAVNVTLGLPFIRTSPDHGTAFDLAGKGIARTDSLIAALRLARRLADIGAKAAAA' A
#
# COMPACT_ATOMS: atom_id res chain seq x y z
N VAL A 1 -1.27 -14.87 2.81
CA VAL A 1 0.07 -14.22 2.79
C VAL A 1 1.03 -15.16 2.09
N ALA A 2 1.90 -14.65 1.22
CA ALA A 2 3.00 -15.39 0.62
C ALA A 2 4.32 -14.74 1.04
N LEU A 3 5.36 -15.54 1.29
CA LEU A 3 6.72 -15.07 1.52
C LEU A 3 7.55 -15.39 0.29
N CYS A 4 8.08 -14.37 -0.36
CA CYS A 4 8.92 -14.49 -1.54
C CYS A 4 10.36 -14.12 -1.18
N MET A 5 11.32 -14.72 -1.89
CA MET A 5 12.75 -14.57 -1.57
C MET A 5 13.32 -13.26 -2.09
N TYR A 6 12.76 -12.71 -3.17
CA TYR A 6 13.22 -11.47 -3.77
C TYR A 6 12.07 -10.68 -4.42
N HIS A 7 12.35 -9.41 -4.69
CA HIS A 7 11.38 -8.40 -5.10
C HIS A 7 10.55 -8.79 -6.32
N ASP A 8 11.20 -9.08 -7.45
CA ASP A 8 10.50 -9.33 -8.71
C ASP A 8 9.76 -10.66 -8.74
N GLN A 9 10.13 -11.61 -7.87
CA GLN A 9 9.37 -12.83 -7.66
C GLN A 9 7.95 -12.55 -7.14
N ALA A 10 7.83 -11.53 -6.29
CA ALA A 10 6.57 -11.17 -5.64
C ALA A 10 5.82 -10.08 -6.42
N LEU A 11 6.52 -9.00 -6.75
CA LEU A 11 5.85 -7.78 -7.17
C LEU A 11 5.36 -7.84 -8.62
N ILE A 12 6.04 -8.57 -9.52
CA ILE A 12 5.54 -8.76 -10.89
C ILE A 12 4.14 -9.42 -10.88
N PRO A 13 3.94 -10.61 -10.29
CA PRO A 13 2.62 -11.24 -10.29
C PRO A 13 1.60 -10.46 -9.45
N ALA A 14 1.99 -9.86 -8.32
CA ALA A 14 1.09 -9.04 -7.52
C ALA A 14 0.54 -7.84 -8.31
N LYS A 15 1.42 -7.14 -9.03
CA LYS A 15 1.06 -6.00 -9.88
C LYS A 15 0.25 -6.40 -11.12
N ALA A 16 0.54 -7.56 -11.71
CA ALA A 16 -0.25 -8.07 -12.82
C ALA A 16 -1.72 -8.36 -12.42
N LEU A 17 -1.95 -8.77 -11.17
CA LEU A 17 -3.28 -9.10 -10.66
C LEU A 17 -4.04 -7.90 -10.10
N ALA A 18 -3.36 -6.92 -9.50
CA ALA A 18 -4.02 -5.87 -8.71
C ALA A 18 -3.29 -4.51 -8.74
N PHE A 19 -2.79 -4.09 -9.91
CA PHE A 19 -1.96 -2.88 -10.06
C PHE A 19 -2.51 -1.62 -9.36
N ASP A 20 -3.82 -1.38 -9.47
CA ASP A 20 -4.43 -0.14 -8.99
C ASP A 20 -4.89 -0.18 -7.52
N GLU A 21 -4.97 -1.37 -6.93
CA GLU A 21 -5.49 -1.60 -5.58
C GLU A 21 -4.42 -2.07 -4.58
N ALA A 22 -3.24 -2.45 -5.07
CA ALA A 22 -2.12 -2.87 -4.24
C ALA A 22 -1.66 -1.74 -3.30
N VAL A 23 -1.33 -2.12 -2.07
CA VAL A 23 -0.83 -1.24 -1.01
C VAL A 23 0.46 -1.81 -0.44
N ASN A 24 1.49 -0.97 -0.40
CA ASN A 24 2.73 -1.32 0.30
C ASN A 24 2.57 -1.09 1.80
N VAL A 25 2.84 -2.12 2.60
CA VAL A 25 2.81 -2.08 4.07
C VAL A 25 4.19 -2.39 4.60
N THR A 26 4.71 -1.53 5.49
CA THR A 26 5.99 -1.80 6.16
C THR A 26 5.75 -2.41 7.52
N LEU A 27 6.16 -3.67 7.69
CA LEU A 27 6.10 -4.38 8.96
C LEU A 27 7.40 -4.15 9.75
N GLY A 28 7.32 -4.19 11.09
CA GLY A 28 8.47 -4.07 11.99
C GLY A 28 8.76 -2.65 12.50
N LEU A 29 8.04 -1.62 12.05
CA LEU A 29 8.11 -0.27 12.62
C LEU A 29 7.23 -0.14 13.88
N PRO A 30 7.54 0.78 14.81
CA PRO A 30 6.73 1.03 16.01
C PRO A 30 5.45 1.85 15.73
N PHE A 31 5.11 2.06 14.46
CA PHE A 31 3.89 2.74 14.03
C PHE A 31 3.43 2.20 12.67
N ILE A 32 2.15 2.44 12.34
CA ILE A 32 1.55 1.99 11.08
C ILE A 32 2.10 2.83 9.93
N ARG A 33 2.64 2.15 8.91
CA ARG A 33 3.08 2.78 7.66
C ARG A 33 2.55 2.02 6.46
N THR A 34 1.71 2.69 5.68
CA THR A 34 1.27 2.26 4.35
C THR A 34 1.79 3.22 3.28
N SER A 35 1.76 2.81 2.02
CA SER A 35 2.20 3.59 0.86
C SER A 35 1.49 3.14 -0.40
N PRO A 36 1.28 4.03 -1.39
CA PRO A 36 0.88 3.60 -2.73
C PRO A 36 1.91 2.65 -3.35
N ASP A 37 1.47 1.89 -4.36
CA ASP A 37 2.29 0.87 -5.06
C ASP A 37 2.83 1.32 -6.43
N HIS A 38 2.71 2.62 -6.73
CA HIS A 38 3.28 3.22 -7.93
C HIS A 38 4.51 4.09 -7.62
N GLY A 39 5.28 4.41 -8.67
CA GLY A 39 6.37 5.37 -8.61
C GLY A 39 5.90 6.82 -8.71
N THR A 40 6.82 7.74 -9.01
CA THR A 40 6.54 9.19 -9.04
C THR A 40 5.72 9.63 -10.26
N ALA A 41 5.77 8.88 -11.36
CA ALA A 41 5.06 9.19 -12.61
C ALA A 41 5.21 10.67 -13.02
N PHE A 42 6.45 11.17 -13.11
CA PHE A 42 6.75 12.60 -13.34
C PHE A 42 6.06 13.18 -14.58
N ASP A 43 5.87 12.37 -15.62
CA ASP A 43 5.16 12.78 -16.83
C ASP A 43 3.69 13.14 -16.60
N LEU A 44 3.10 12.79 -15.45
CA LEU A 44 1.71 13.12 -15.07
C LEU A 44 1.63 14.33 -14.13
N ALA A 45 2.75 14.81 -13.60
CA ALA A 45 2.77 15.87 -12.61
C ALA A 45 2.14 17.16 -13.15
N GLY A 46 1.21 17.73 -12.39
CA GLY A 46 0.51 18.98 -12.77
C GLY A 46 -0.55 18.84 -13.87
N LYS A 47 -0.75 17.65 -14.44
CA LYS A 47 -1.71 17.43 -15.55
C LYS A 47 -3.13 17.09 -15.11
N GLY A 48 -3.34 16.78 -13.83
CA GLY A 48 -4.66 16.42 -13.29
C GLY A 48 -5.21 15.07 -13.76
N ILE A 49 -4.36 14.20 -14.35
CA ILE A 49 -4.74 12.89 -14.91
C ILE A 49 -4.18 11.70 -14.11
N ALA A 50 -3.53 11.96 -12.97
CA ALA A 50 -3.04 10.90 -12.11
C ALA A 50 -4.21 10.18 -11.42
N ARG A 51 -4.18 8.85 -11.40
CA ARG A 51 -5.15 8.03 -10.68
C ARG A 51 -4.82 7.98 -9.20
N THR A 52 -5.80 8.26 -8.36
CA THR A 52 -5.64 8.32 -6.90
C THR A 52 -5.97 7.03 -6.18
N ASP A 53 -6.38 5.98 -6.90
CA ASP A 53 -6.92 4.72 -6.36
C ASP A 53 -5.98 4.06 -5.33
N SER A 54 -4.71 3.83 -5.70
CA SER A 54 -3.72 3.20 -4.81
C SER A 54 -3.42 4.04 -3.55
N LEU A 55 -3.39 5.37 -3.67
CA LEU A 55 -3.20 6.25 -2.52
C LEU A 55 -4.42 6.19 -1.57
N ILE A 56 -5.64 6.22 -2.11
CA ILE A 56 -6.86 6.09 -1.33
C ILE A 56 -6.91 4.73 -0.64
N ALA A 57 -6.54 3.65 -1.34
CA ALA A 57 -6.44 2.30 -0.78
C ALA A 57 -5.42 2.25 0.38
N ALA A 58 -4.26 2.89 0.22
CA ALA A 58 -3.24 2.96 1.27
C ALA A 58 -3.74 3.67 2.53
N LEU A 59 -4.47 4.78 2.38
CA LEU A 59 -5.07 5.51 3.49
C LEU A 59 -6.17 4.71 4.20
N ARG A 60 -7.05 4.06 3.43
CA ARG A 60 -8.11 3.19 3.97
C ARG A 60 -7.53 2.03 4.77
N LEU A 61 -6.47 1.39 4.28
CA LEU A 61 -5.80 0.31 5.00
C LEU A 61 -5.14 0.81 6.29
N ALA A 62 -4.47 1.97 6.25
CA ALA A 62 -3.89 2.57 7.46
C ALA A 62 -4.96 2.81 8.54
N ARG A 63 -6.12 3.36 8.16
CA ARG A 63 -7.23 3.55 9.11
C ARG A 63 -7.71 2.23 9.71
N ARG A 64 -7.91 1.21 8.87
CA ARG A 64 -8.34 -0.11 9.33
C ARG A 64 -7.35 -0.72 10.33
N LEU A 65 -6.05 -0.63 10.08
CA LEU A 65 -5.02 -1.14 10.99
C LEU A 65 -5.01 -0.36 12.31
N ALA A 66 -5.22 0.96 12.27
CA ALA A 66 -5.30 1.79 13.47
C ALA A 66 -6.50 1.42 14.33
N ASP A 67 -7.66 1.17 13.71
CA ASP A 67 -8.88 0.73 14.42
C ASP A 67 -8.71 -0.63 15.10
N ILE A 68 -7.96 -1.55 14.48
CA ILE A 68 -7.65 -2.86 15.07
C ILE A 68 -6.69 -2.69 16.25
N GLY A 69 -5.62 -1.91 16.09
CA GLY A 69 -4.65 -1.66 17.16
C GLY A 69 -5.28 -0.99 18.38
N ALA A 70 -6.18 -0.02 18.18
CA ALA A 70 -6.90 0.63 19.27
C ALA A 70 -7.81 -0.34 20.02
N LYS A 71 -8.51 -1.24 19.31
CA LYS A 71 -9.34 -2.28 19.95
C LYS A 71 -8.51 -3.28 20.73
N ALA A 72 -7.35 -3.70 20.19
CA ALA A 72 -6.45 -4.62 20.87
C ALA A 72 -5.83 -4.02 22.13
N ALA A 73 -5.55 -2.71 22.15
CA ALA A 73 -5.04 -2.01 23.33
C ALA A 73 -6.12 -1.75 24.41
N ALA A 74 -7.40 -1.77 24.04
CA ALA A 74 -8.52 -1.56 24.94
C ALA A 74 -9.11 -2.86 25.52
N ALA A 75 -8.65 -4.02 25.06
CA ALA A 75 -9.01 -5.36 25.54
C ALA A 75 -7.95 -5.88 26.52
#